data_AF-A0A967WAU1-F1
#
_entry.id   AF-A0A967WAU1-F1
#
_cell.length_a   1.000
_cell.length_b   1.000
_cell.length_c   1.000
_cell.angle_alpha   90.00
_cell.angle_beta   90.00
_cell.angle_gamma   90.00
#
_symmetry.space_group_name_H-M   'P 1'
#
loop_
_entity.id
_entity.type
_entity.pdbx_description
1 polymer ?
#
loop_
_entity_poly.entity_id
_entity_poly.type
_entity_poly.pdbx_seq_one_letter_code
_entity_poly.pdbx_strand_id
1 'polypeptide(L)'
;LRRTGELVPGWPQVNIDILRDGYVDGFYSSPALGDLDGDGDLEIVAGSWGQHVYAWHHDGTLVAGWPRFTGDSVWSSPALADLDQDGQLEVIIGSDGSYAGPCPGGGCLSVFRNDGSMMPGFPKIID
;
A
#
# COMPACT_ATOMS: atom_id res chain seq x y z
N LEU A 1 -17.00 7.37 7.01
CA LEU A 1 -18.08 8.11 7.71
C LEU A 1 -19.18 7.13 8.06
N ARG A 2 -19.71 7.17 9.28
CA ARG A 2 -20.97 6.49 9.59
C ARG A 2 -22.08 7.08 8.71
N ARG A 3 -23.20 6.36 8.52
CA ARG A 3 -24.37 6.89 7.79
C ARG A 3 -24.87 8.23 8.37
N THR A 4 -24.52 8.53 9.62
CA THR A 4 -24.82 9.77 10.33
C THR A 4 -23.88 10.95 10.01
N GLY A 5 -22.83 10.74 9.22
CA GLY A 5 -21.79 11.75 8.95
C GLY A 5 -20.74 11.88 10.05
N GLU A 6 -20.80 11.04 11.09
CA GLU A 6 -19.76 10.97 12.12
C GLU A 6 -18.51 10.27 11.57
N LEU A 7 -17.33 10.73 12.00
CA LEU A 7 -16.09 10.00 11.74
C LEU A 7 -16.16 8.61 12.38
N VAL A 8 -15.57 7.64 11.70
CA VAL A 8 -15.38 6.32 12.28
C VAL A 8 -14.15 6.41 13.18
N PRO A 9 -14.17 5.89 14.42
CA PRO A 9 -12.96 5.80 15.23
C PRO A 9 -11.80 5.19 14.41
N GLY A 10 -10.60 5.74 14.58
CA GLY A 10 -9.44 5.37 13.77
C GLY A 10 -9.40 6.01 12.37
N TRP A 11 -10.37 6.83 11.98
CA TRP A 11 -10.31 7.62 10.74
C TRP A 11 -10.48 9.13 11.02
N PRO A 12 -9.81 10.02 10.26
CA PRO A 12 -8.98 9.74 9.09
C PRO A 12 -7.58 9.20 9.44
N GLN A 13 -7.03 8.39 8.54
CA GLN A 13 -5.61 8.04 8.55
C GLN A 13 -4.81 9.21 7.98
N VAL A 14 -3.71 9.54 8.66
CA VAL A 14 -2.74 10.54 8.19
C VAL A 14 -1.43 9.82 7.91
N ASN A 15 -0.73 10.23 6.87
CA ASN A 15 0.60 9.71 6.63
C ASN A 15 1.52 10.09 7.81
N ILE A 16 2.15 9.08 8.41
CA ILE A 16 3.03 9.23 9.58
C ILE A 16 4.47 9.48 9.12
N ASP A 17 4.80 9.22 7.85
CA ASP A 17 6.07 9.57 7.23
C ASP A 17 6.10 11.05 6.90
N ILE A 18 6.42 11.85 7.92
CA ILE A 18 6.94 13.19 7.72
C ILE A 18 8.35 13.00 7.13
N LEU A 19 8.46 12.95 5.80
CA LEU A 19 9.78 13.10 5.19
C LEU A 19 10.37 14.45 5.58
N ARG A 20 11.71 14.50 5.55
CA ARG A 20 12.61 15.49 6.15
C ARG A 20 12.38 16.96 5.80
N ASP A 21 11.43 17.27 4.92
CA ASP A 21 11.13 18.60 4.39
C ASP A 21 9.96 19.31 5.07
N GLY A 22 9.25 18.63 5.99
CA GLY A 22 8.15 19.21 6.76
C GLY A 22 6.80 19.21 6.03
N TYR A 23 6.68 18.50 4.90
CA TYR A 23 5.41 18.28 4.24
C TYR A 23 4.78 16.94 4.66
N VAL A 24 3.44 16.93 4.71
CA VAL A 24 2.66 15.70 4.86
C VAL A 24 2.48 15.11 3.47
N ASP A 25 3.18 14.02 3.20
CA ASP A 25 3.06 13.31 1.93
C ASP A 25 1.70 12.61 1.86
N GLY A 26 0.86 13.06 0.91
CA GLY A 26 -0.52 12.57 0.78
C GLY A 26 -0.64 11.16 0.21
N PHE A 27 -1.87 10.64 0.24
CA PHE A 27 -2.28 9.48 -0.55
C PHE A 27 -2.79 9.99 -1.89
N TYR A 28 -2.07 9.66 -2.97
CA TYR A 28 -2.43 10.06 -4.33
C TYR A 28 -3.06 8.92 -5.14
N SER A 29 -2.92 7.68 -4.67
CA SER A 29 -3.58 6.51 -5.25
C SER A 29 -5.08 6.50 -4.96
N SER A 30 -5.89 5.94 -5.86
CA SER A 30 -7.23 5.48 -5.46
C SER A 30 -7.07 4.25 -4.57
N PRO A 31 -7.81 4.13 -3.44
CA PRO A 31 -7.69 2.96 -2.59
C PRO A 31 -8.28 1.71 -3.26
N ALA A 32 -7.78 0.54 -2.88
CA ALA A 32 -8.39 -0.76 -3.17
C ALA A 32 -8.92 -1.39 -1.88
N LEU A 33 -9.95 -2.24 -2.00
CA LEU A 33 -10.55 -2.97 -0.89
C LEU A 33 -10.48 -4.47 -1.14
N GLY A 34 -10.11 -5.25 -0.12
CA GLY A 34 -10.04 -6.71 -0.17
C GLY A 34 -9.80 -7.29 1.22
N ASP A 35 -10.29 -8.50 1.45
CA ASP A 35 -10.03 -9.28 2.66
C ASP A 35 -8.59 -9.81 2.56
N LEU A 36 -7.66 -9.12 3.21
CA LEU A 36 -6.23 -9.35 3.06
C LEU A 36 -5.76 -10.39 4.08
N ASP A 37 -6.30 -10.37 5.30
CA ASP A 37 -5.89 -11.27 6.38
C ASP A 37 -6.81 -12.48 6.59
N GLY A 38 -7.90 -12.57 5.83
CA GLY A 38 -8.81 -13.72 5.80
C GLY A 38 -9.82 -13.75 6.96
N ASP A 39 -10.04 -12.62 7.64
CA ASP A 39 -10.97 -12.52 8.77
C ASP A 39 -12.43 -12.26 8.34
N GLY A 40 -12.64 -11.94 7.06
CA GLY A 40 -13.94 -11.72 6.43
C GLY A 40 -14.39 -10.26 6.40
N ASP A 41 -13.68 -9.35 7.03
CA ASP A 41 -13.82 -7.91 6.82
C ASP A 41 -12.93 -7.44 5.65
N LEU A 42 -13.14 -6.21 5.17
CA LEU A 42 -12.35 -5.66 4.07
C LEU A 42 -11.30 -4.68 4.59
N GLU A 43 -10.05 -4.92 4.22
CA GLU A 43 -8.94 -3.99 4.40
C GLU A 43 -8.93 -2.93 3.31
N ILE A 44 -8.32 -1.79 3.63
CA ILE A 44 -8.14 -0.63 2.75
C ILE A 44 -6.67 -0.53 2.40
N VAL A 45 -6.33 -0.59 1.12
CA VAL A 45 -4.96 -0.49 0.62
C VAL A 45 -4.77 0.80 -0.18
N ALA A 46 -3.72 1.57 0.11
CA ALA A 46 -3.40 2.81 -0.62
C ALA A 46 -1.89 3.08 -0.70
N GLY A 47 -1.46 3.60 -1.84
CA GLY A 47 -0.12 4.13 -2.09
C GLY A 47 0.01 5.61 -1.70
N SER A 48 1.18 5.96 -1.17
CA SER A 48 1.53 7.31 -0.75
C SER A 48 2.71 7.88 -1.52
N TRP A 49 2.73 9.21 -1.63
CA TRP A 49 3.94 9.95 -2.02
C TRP A 49 5.11 9.71 -1.07
N GLY A 50 4.83 9.39 0.20
CA GLY A 50 5.83 9.11 1.23
C GLY A 50 6.58 7.79 1.03
N GLN A 51 6.57 7.25 -0.20
CA GLN A 51 7.32 6.07 -0.64
C GLN A 51 6.85 4.76 -0.01
N HIS A 52 5.61 4.73 0.44
CA HIS A 52 5.02 3.59 1.14
C HIS A 52 3.65 3.24 0.57
N VAL A 53 3.31 1.97 0.76
CA VAL A 53 1.98 1.41 0.55
C VAL A 53 1.47 0.95 1.90
N TYR A 54 0.24 1.30 2.21
CA TYR A 54 -0.41 1.06 3.48
C TYR A 54 -1.57 0.10 3.27
N ALA A 55 -1.80 -0.76 4.27
CA ALA A 55 -3.01 -1.55 4.41
C ALA A 55 -3.56 -1.36 5.82
N TRP A 56 -4.84 -1.01 5.94
CA TRP A 56 -5.53 -0.86 7.21
C TRP A 56 -6.76 -1.73 7.28
N HIS A 57 -7.06 -2.25 8.46
CA HIS A 57 -8.38 -2.75 8.78
C HIS A 57 -9.42 -1.64 8.70
N HIS A 58 -10.69 -2.02 8.63
CA HIS A 58 -11.81 -1.09 8.55
C HIS A 58 -11.88 -0.13 9.77
N ASP A 59 -11.26 -0.48 10.90
CA ASP A 59 -11.19 0.32 12.12
C ASP A 59 -9.98 1.29 12.17
N GLY A 60 -9.15 1.31 11.11
CA GLY A 60 -8.00 2.17 10.99
C GLY A 60 -6.72 1.65 11.65
N THR A 61 -6.73 0.44 12.24
CA THR A 61 -5.49 -0.22 12.65
C THR A 61 -4.75 -0.77 11.42
N LEU A 62 -3.42 -0.85 11.50
CA LEU A 62 -2.62 -1.41 10.40
C LEU A 62 -2.73 -2.93 10.36
N VAL A 63 -2.83 -3.47 9.15
CA VAL A 63 -2.69 -4.91 8.91
C VAL A 63 -1.28 -5.34 9.31
N ALA A 64 -1.16 -6.53 9.89
CA ALA A 64 0.14 -7.07 10.29
C ALA A 64 1.12 -7.10 9.10
N GLY A 65 2.32 -6.53 9.28
CA GLY A 65 3.35 -6.47 8.23
C GLY A 65 3.33 -5.21 7.36
N TRP A 66 2.33 -4.33 7.54
CA TRP A 66 2.20 -3.06 6.83
C TRP A 66 2.55 -1.85 7.72
N PRO A 67 2.97 -0.70 7.15
CA PRO A 67 3.14 -0.39 5.72
C PRO A 67 4.41 -0.97 5.09
N ARG A 68 4.49 -0.92 3.76
CA ARG A 68 5.64 -1.40 2.96
C ARG A 68 6.27 -0.28 2.15
N PHE A 69 7.59 -0.13 2.30
CA PHE A 69 8.40 0.79 1.51
C PHE A 69 8.57 0.29 0.07
N THR A 70 8.38 1.18 -0.91
CA THR A 70 8.52 0.88 -2.35
C THR A 70 9.78 1.45 -2.99
N GLY A 71 10.55 2.29 -2.28
CA GLY A 71 11.79 2.88 -2.82
C GLY A 71 11.63 4.28 -3.39
N ASP A 72 10.42 4.65 -3.79
CA ASP A 72 10.03 5.98 -4.24
C ASP A 72 8.49 6.13 -4.22
N SER A 73 8.04 7.32 -4.60
CA SER A 73 6.68 7.83 -4.62
C SER A 73 5.71 6.89 -5.32
N VAL A 74 4.55 6.65 -4.70
CA VAL A 74 3.50 5.79 -5.23
C VAL A 74 2.33 6.62 -5.73
N TRP A 75 2.17 6.67 -7.04
CA TRP A 75 1.05 7.34 -7.71
C TRP A 75 -0.01 6.39 -8.25
N SER A 76 0.37 5.13 -8.49
CA SER A 76 -0.55 4.14 -9.05
C SER A 76 -1.59 3.70 -8.03
N SER A 77 -2.74 3.20 -8.52
CA SER A 77 -3.74 2.59 -7.65
C SER A 77 -3.40 1.10 -7.47
N PRO A 78 -3.41 0.58 -6.22
CA PRO A 78 -3.19 -0.84 -5.97
C PRO A 78 -4.23 -1.69 -6.71
N ALA A 79 -3.78 -2.86 -7.17
CA ALA A 79 -4.65 -3.96 -7.58
C ALA A 79 -4.50 -5.11 -6.58
N LEU A 80 -5.60 -5.78 -6.26
CA LEU A 80 -5.63 -6.92 -5.36
C LEU A 80 -6.05 -8.17 -6.13
N ALA A 81 -5.27 -9.24 -6.03
CA ALA A 81 -5.55 -10.51 -6.67
C ALA A 81 -4.80 -11.65 -5.98
N ASP A 82 -5.41 -12.83 -5.92
CA ASP A 82 -4.73 -14.09 -5.60
C ASP A 82 -3.97 -14.57 -6.84
N LEU A 83 -2.66 -14.31 -6.87
CA LEU A 83 -1.78 -14.56 -8.01
C LEU A 83 -1.14 -15.94 -7.95
N ASP A 84 -0.87 -16.46 -6.76
CA ASP A 84 -0.24 -17.77 -6.58
C ASP A 84 -1.22 -18.90 -6.21
N GLN A 85 -2.52 -18.60 -6.15
CA GLN A 85 -3.64 -19.54 -5.92
C GLN A 85 -3.59 -20.18 -4.54
N ASP A 86 -3.07 -19.48 -3.55
CA ASP A 86 -3.05 -19.92 -2.16
C ASP A 86 -4.31 -19.53 -1.37
N GLY A 87 -5.21 -18.76 -1.99
CA GLY A 87 -6.45 -18.26 -1.41
C GLY A 87 -6.31 -16.95 -0.64
N GLN A 88 -5.14 -16.32 -0.63
CA GLN A 88 -4.88 -15.01 -0.05
C GLN A 88 -4.67 -13.98 -1.15
N LEU A 89 -4.97 -12.72 -0.88
CA LEU A 89 -4.79 -11.64 -1.85
C LEU A 89 -3.36 -11.09 -1.78
N GLU A 90 -2.73 -10.91 -2.95
CA GLU A 90 -1.54 -10.08 -3.10
C GLU A 90 -1.91 -8.63 -3.40
N VAL A 91 -1.03 -7.72 -3.01
CA VAL A 91 -1.05 -6.30 -3.36
C VAL A 91 -0.06 -6.03 -4.49
N ILE A 92 -0.57 -5.65 -5.66
CA ILE A 92 0.20 -5.26 -6.84
C ILE A 92 0.20 -3.73 -6.93
N ILE A 93 1.38 -3.13 -7.03
CA ILE A 93 1.50 -1.67 -7.05
C ILE A 93 2.73 -1.18 -7.81
N GLY A 94 2.52 -0.14 -8.61
CA GLY A 94 3.58 0.56 -9.32
C GLY A 94 4.06 1.79 -8.54
N SER A 95 5.37 1.97 -8.44
CA SER A 95 6.00 3.16 -7.89
C SER A 95 7.00 3.75 -8.87
N ASP A 96 7.39 5.00 -8.65
CA ASP A 96 8.55 5.55 -9.33
C ASP A 96 9.84 4.83 -8.88
N GLY A 97 10.94 5.10 -9.56
CA GLY A 97 12.26 4.52 -9.28
C GLY A 97 13.30 5.55 -8.89
N SER A 98 13.96 5.34 -7.75
CA SER A 98 15.15 6.08 -7.38
C SER A 98 16.43 5.33 -7.78
N TYR A 99 17.51 6.06 -8.12
CA TYR A 99 18.81 5.46 -8.45
C TYR A 99 19.42 4.61 -7.33
N ALA A 100 19.04 4.87 -6.08
CA ALA A 100 19.45 4.10 -4.91
C ALA A 100 18.41 3.06 -4.47
N GLY A 101 17.28 3.01 -5.17
CA GLY A 101 16.15 2.15 -4.85
C GLY A 101 16.26 0.77 -5.48
N PRO A 102 15.21 -0.07 -5.30
CA PRO A 102 15.20 -1.44 -5.80
C PRO A 102 15.10 -1.53 -7.34
N CYS A 103 14.67 -0.47 -8.02
CA CYS A 103 14.66 -0.34 -9.48
C CYS A 103 15.46 0.89 -9.90
N PRO A 104 16.80 0.80 -9.99
CA PRO A 104 17.62 1.94 -10.34
C PRO A 104 17.38 2.37 -11.78
N GLY A 105 16.88 3.60 -11.97
CA GLY A 105 16.74 4.24 -13.27
C GLY A 105 15.44 3.92 -14.03
N GLY A 106 14.40 3.42 -13.35
CA GLY A 106 13.06 3.29 -13.93
C GLY A 106 12.00 2.85 -12.93
N GLY A 107 10.72 2.89 -13.35
CA GLY A 107 9.59 2.54 -12.48
C GLY A 107 9.67 1.11 -11.93
N CYS A 108 9.17 0.90 -10.72
CA CYS A 108 9.04 -0.42 -10.10
C CYS A 108 7.61 -0.93 -10.18
N LEU A 109 7.44 -2.20 -10.55
CA LEU A 109 6.28 -3.00 -10.18
C LEU A 109 6.63 -3.87 -8.97
N SER A 110 5.95 -3.64 -7.85
CA SER A 110 6.07 -4.45 -6.64
C SER A 110 4.84 -5.34 -6.46
N VAL A 111 5.05 -6.53 -5.92
CA VAL A 111 3.97 -7.45 -5.52
C VAL A 111 4.26 -7.93 -4.11
N PHE A 112 3.37 -7.56 -3.18
CA PHE A 112 3.46 -7.95 -1.78
C PHE A 112 2.40 -9.00 -1.48
N ARG A 113 2.74 -10.00 -0.66
CA ARG A 113 1.75 -10.88 -0.03
C ARG A 113 0.96 -10.12 1.02
N ASN A 114 -0.10 -10.75 1.51
CA ASN A 114 -0.92 -10.20 2.59
C ASN A 114 -0.13 -9.82 3.85
N ASP A 115 0.88 -10.60 4.22
CA ASP A 115 1.80 -10.33 5.34
C ASP A 115 2.83 -9.22 5.06
N GLY A 116 2.73 -8.57 3.89
CA GLY A 116 3.62 -7.53 3.43
C GLY A 116 4.97 -8.04 2.92
N SER A 117 5.25 -9.35 2.93
CA SER A 117 6.47 -9.90 2.33
C SER A 117 6.44 -9.72 0.81
N MET A 118 7.59 -9.37 0.22
CA MET A 118 7.70 -9.25 -1.23
C MET A 118 7.60 -10.64 -1.87
N MET A 119 6.77 -10.79 -2.90
CA MET A 119 6.72 -12.03 -3.68
C MET A 119 8.07 -12.34 -4.34
N PRO A 120 8.47 -13.63 -4.42
CA PRO A 120 9.68 -14.03 -5.12
C PRO A 120 9.70 -13.53 -6.56
N GLY A 121 10.82 -12.92 -6.95
CA GLY A 121 11.01 -12.36 -8.28
C GLY A 121 10.56 -10.91 -8.45
N PHE A 122 9.96 -10.31 -7.43
CA PHE A 122 9.64 -8.87 -7.36
C PHE A 122 10.61 -8.12 -6.43
N PRO A 123 10.77 -6.79 -6.60
CA PRO A 123 10.13 -5.96 -7.64
C PRO A 123 10.73 -6.17 -9.04
N LYS A 124 10.01 -5.68 -10.06
CA LYS A 124 10.46 -5.65 -11.46
C LYS A 124 10.60 -4.21 -11.94
N ILE A 125 11.65 -3.94 -12.72
CA ILE A 125 11.78 -2.68 -13.47
C ILE A 125 10.78 -2.72 -14.64
N ILE A 126 10.04 -1.64 -14.87
CA ILE A 126 8.95 -1.57 -15.88
C ILE A 126 9.05 -0.39 -16.86
N ASP A 127 10.27 0.06 -17.17
CA ASP A 127 10.56 1.11 -18.17
C ASP A 127 10.85 0.58 -19.58
#